data_AF-A0AAD9WQD0-F1
#
_entry.id   AF-A0AAD9WQD0-F1
#
_cell.length_a   1.000
_cell.length_b   1.000
_cell.length_c   1.000
_cell.angle_alpha   90.00
_cell.angle_beta   90.00
_cell.angle_gamma   90.00
#
_symmetry.space_group_name_H-M   'P 1'
#
loop_
_entity.id
_entity.type
_entity.pdbx_description
1 polymer ?
#
loop_
_entity_poly.entity_id
_entity_poly.type
_entity_poly.pdbx_seq_one_letter_code
_entity_poly.pdbx_strand_id
1 'polypeptide(L)'
;MKFIAEFHKESTIIKDLNRTFIALIPKKEKPETLKDFISISLVGSMYKVLAKVLANRLKKVMNLIIGDTQMAFVQNHHIVYSFVIANEIIHWWKRDIEGSLLIKLDFEKAYDSVDHSFLD
;
A
#
# COMPACT_ATOMS: atom_id res chain seq x y z
N MET A 1 -24.58 -12.48 -4.13
CA MET A 1 -23.98 -12.51 -2.78
C MET A 1 -23.63 -13.90 -2.24
N LYS A 2 -24.03 -15.01 -2.90
CA LYS A 2 -23.73 -16.38 -2.46
C LYS A 2 -22.23 -16.66 -2.20
N PHE A 3 -21.36 -16.18 -3.10
CA PHE A 3 -19.90 -16.29 -2.96
C PHE A 3 -19.34 -15.72 -1.63
N ILE A 4 -19.78 -14.52 -1.23
CA ILE A 4 -19.28 -13.88 0.01
C ILE A 4 -19.76 -14.66 1.24
N ALA A 5 -21.00 -15.17 1.21
CA ALA A 5 -21.54 -15.99 2.30
C ALA A 5 -20.80 -17.34 2.43
N GLU A 6 -20.47 -17.96 1.30
CA GLU A 6 -19.69 -19.19 1.25
C GLU A 6 -18.25 -18.98 1.74
N PHE A 7 -17.58 -17.91 1.29
CA PHE A 7 -16.27 -17.53 1.82
C PHE A 7 -16.31 -17.28 3.34
N HIS A 8 -17.36 -16.60 3.83
CA HIS A 8 -17.50 -16.34 5.27
C HIS A 8 -17.66 -17.63 6.09
N LYS A 9 -18.32 -18.64 5.53
CA LYS A 9 -18.56 -19.92 6.21
C LYS A 9 -17.37 -20.87 6.12
N GLU A 10 -16.79 -21.00 4.94
CA GLU A 10 -15.78 -22.02 4.63
C GLU A 10 -14.35 -21.46 4.64
N SER A 11 -14.16 -20.14 4.68
CA SER A 11 -12.86 -19.45 4.58
C SER A 11 -12.03 -19.84 3.35
N THR A 12 -12.68 -20.29 2.28
CA THR A 12 -12.04 -20.75 1.04
C THR A 12 -12.45 -19.88 -0.14
N ILE A 13 -11.50 -19.67 -1.05
CA ILE A 13 -11.73 -18.97 -2.32
C ILE A 13 -11.67 -20.01 -3.45
N ILE A 14 -12.65 -19.97 -4.35
CA ILE A 14 -12.68 -20.81 -5.55
C ILE A 14 -11.42 -20.51 -6.37
N LYS A 15 -10.63 -21.56 -6.69
CA LYS A 15 -9.31 -21.43 -7.33
C LYS A 15 -9.33 -20.57 -8.60
N ASP A 16 -10.38 -20.66 -9.39
CA ASP A 16 -10.49 -19.90 -10.64
C ASP A 16 -10.67 -18.39 -10.43
N LEU A 17 -11.20 -17.96 -9.29
CA LEU A 17 -11.32 -16.55 -8.93
C LEU A 17 -9.98 -15.93 -8.51
N ASN A 18 -8.99 -16.75 -8.19
CA ASN A 18 -7.64 -16.31 -7.84
C ASN A 18 -6.70 -16.28 -9.07
N ARG A 19 -7.22 -16.53 -10.28
CA ARG A 19 -6.45 -16.37 -11.51
C ARG A 19 -6.28 -14.88 -11.81
N THR A 20 -5.06 -14.51 -12.17
CA THR A 20 -4.67 -13.13 -12.41
C THR A 20 -3.98 -13.03 -13.76
N PHE A 21 -4.31 -12.00 -14.53
CA PHE A 21 -3.57 -11.66 -15.74
C PHE A 21 -2.58 -10.53 -15.42
N ILE A 22 -1.30 -10.73 -15.74
CA ILE A 22 -0.29 -9.69 -15.53
C ILE A 22 -0.20 -8.85 -16.80
N ALA A 23 -0.46 -7.54 -16.67
CA ALA A 23 -0.24 -6.57 -17.74
C ALA A 23 0.96 -5.69 -17.40
N LEU A 24 1.77 -5.35 -18.41
CA LEU A 24 2.91 -4.45 -18.25
C LEU A 24 2.52 -3.04 -18.73
N ILE A 25 2.63 -2.05 -17.86
CA ILE A 25 2.36 -0.65 -18.16
C ILE A 25 3.69 0.11 -18.23
N PRO A 26 3.99 0.82 -19.32
CA PRO A 26 5.23 1.60 -19.43
C PRO A 26 5.23 2.79 -18.46
N LYS A 27 6.37 3.03 -17.80
CA LYS A 27 6.61 4.19 -16.92
C LYS A 27 6.95 5.47 -17.69
N LYS A 28 7.48 5.32 -18.90
CA LYS A 28 7.98 6.40 -19.77
C LYS A 28 7.57 6.11 -21.22
N GLU A 29 7.49 7.13 -22.05
CA GLU A 29 6.98 7.03 -23.43
C GLU A 29 7.72 5.99 -24.29
N LYS A 30 9.04 5.86 -24.12
CA LYS A 30 9.88 4.91 -24.84
C LYS A 30 10.57 3.98 -23.86
N PRO A 31 9.93 2.86 -23.45
CA PRO A 31 10.56 1.89 -22.59
C PRO A 31 11.66 1.14 -23.34
N GLU A 32 12.83 1.00 -22.73
CA GLU A 32 14.00 0.33 -23.34
C GLU A 32 14.36 -0.97 -22.61
N THR A 33 14.00 -1.05 -21.32
CA THR A 33 14.30 -2.19 -20.45
C THR A 33 13.05 -2.66 -19.71
N LEU A 34 13.06 -3.90 -19.21
CA LEU A 34 11.96 -4.42 -18.39
C LEU A 34 11.71 -3.60 -17.10
N LYS A 35 12.73 -2.87 -16.60
CA LYS A 35 12.59 -1.98 -15.43
C LYS A 35 11.75 -0.74 -15.72
N ASP A 36 11.60 -0.38 -16.99
CA ASP A 36 10.76 0.72 -17.45
C ASP A 36 9.27 0.36 -17.46
N PHE A 37 8.89 -0.86 -17.09
CA PHE A 37 7.50 -1.27 -16.94
C PHE A 37 7.12 -1.43 -15.47
N ILE A 38 5.83 -1.21 -15.19
CA ILE A 38 5.16 -1.60 -13.95
C ILE A 38 4.27 -2.79 -14.30
N SER A 39 4.42 -3.90 -13.60
CA SER A 39 3.46 -5.00 -13.67
C SER A 39 2.22 -4.66 -12.86
N ILE A 40 1.04 -4.79 -13.47
CA ILE A 40 -0.24 -4.74 -12.78
C ILE A 40 -0.93 -6.10 -12.86
N SER A 41 -1.42 -6.55 -11.71
CA SER A 41 -2.22 -7.76 -11.57
C SER A 41 -3.69 -7.46 -11.83
N LEU A 42 -4.19 -7.86 -13.01
CA LEU A 42 -5.61 -7.80 -13.34
C LEU A 42 -6.34 -9.00 -12.72
N VAL A 43 -6.77 -8.80 -11.48
CA VAL A 43 -7.60 -9.75 -10.72
C VAL A 43 -9.10 -9.59 -11.03
N GLY A 44 -9.85 -10.69 -10.91
CA GLY A 44 -11.30 -10.70 -11.13
C GLY A 44 -12.06 -9.76 -10.19
N SER A 45 -13.18 -9.18 -10.68
CA SER A 45 -13.99 -8.22 -9.92
C SER A 45 -14.53 -8.80 -8.60
N MET A 46 -14.93 -10.07 -8.60
CA MET A 46 -15.40 -10.77 -7.40
C MET A 46 -14.33 -10.84 -6.31
N TYR A 47 -13.08 -11.12 -6.69
CA TYR A 47 -11.94 -11.08 -5.78
C TYR A 47 -11.74 -9.67 -5.22
N LYS A 48 -11.80 -8.63 -6.07
CA LYS A 48 -11.68 -7.22 -5.63
C LYS A 48 -12.76 -6.84 -4.63
N VAL A 49 -14.00 -7.29 -4.83
CA VAL A 49 -15.11 -7.05 -3.88
C VAL A 49 -14.80 -7.68 -2.54
N LEU A 50 -14.37 -8.95 -2.51
CA LEU A 50 -13.99 -9.63 -1.26
C LEU A 50 -12.82 -8.93 -0.57
N ALA A 51 -11.75 -8.62 -1.29
CA ALA A 51 -10.60 -7.89 -0.77
C ALA A 51 -11.01 -6.53 -0.19
N LYS A 52 -11.95 -5.81 -0.83
CA LYS A 52 -12.47 -4.54 -0.33
C LYS A 52 -13.27 -4.71 0.96
N VAL A 53 -14.07 -5.77 1.08
CA VAL A 53 -14.80 -6.09 2.33
C VAL A 53 -13.80 -6.34 3.47
N LEU A 54 -12.76 -7.14 3.23
CA LEU A 54 -11.72 -7.41 4.23
C LEU A 54 -10.93 -6.15 4.61
N ALA A 55 -10.51 -5.34 3.63
CA ALA A 55 -9.83 -4.08 3.87
C ALA A 55 -10.68 -3.11 4.70
N ASN A 56 -11.99 -3.01 4.42
CA ASN A 56 -12.91 -2.18 5.20
C ASN A 56 -13.09 -2.69 6.64
N ARG A 57 -12.94 -4.00 6.90
CA ARG A 57 -12.92 -4.54 8.27
C ARG A 57 -11.63 -4.16 8.99
N LEU A 58 -10.46 -4.38 8.37
CA LEU A 58 -9.15 -4.01 8.93
C LEU A 58 -9.04 -2.51 9.22
N LYS A 59 -9.62 -1.69 8.36
CA LYS A 59 -9.67 -0.23 8.52
C LYS A 59 -10.23 0.22 9.87
N LYS A 60 -11.15 -0.55 10.48
CA LYS A 60 -11.75 -0.21 11.78
C LYS A 60 -10.75 -0.25 12.94
N VAL A 61 -9.69 -1.04 12.81
CA VAL A 61 -8.67 -1.22 13.85
C VAL A 61 -7.32 -0.62 13.47
N MET A 62 -7.18 -0.14 12.24
CA MET A 62 -5.89 0.33 11.70
C MET A 62 -5.27 1.45 12.54
N ASN A 63 -6.09 2.40 13.01
CA ASN A 63 -5.64 3.52 13.85
C ASN A 63 -5.08 3.08 15.22
N LEU A 64 -5.31 1.83 15.65
CA LEU A 64 -4.75 1.29 16.89
C LEU A 64 -3.41 0.58 16.65
N ILE A 65 -3.06 0.32 15.39
CA ILE A 65 -1.89 -0.49 15.00
C ILE A 65 -0.79 0.41 14.42
N ILE A 66 -1.17 1.43 13.65
CA ILE A 66 -0.22 2.36 13.02
C ILE A 66 0.14 3.50 13.98
N GLY A 67 1.34 4.06 13.82
CA GLY A 67 1.77 5.24 14.58
C GLY A 67 1.14 6.53 14.08
N ASP A 68 1.07 7.53 14.95
CA ASP A 68 0.45 8.84 14.66
C ASP A 68 1.12 9.62 13.52
N THR A 69 2.35 9.26 13.15
CA THR A 69 3.11 9.89 12.07
C THR A 69 2.85 9.25 10.69
N GLN A 70 2.10 8.14 10.62
CA GLN A 70 1.78 7.48 9.36
C GLN A 70 0.61 8.18 8.66
N MET A 71 0.94 9.05 7.71
CA MET A 71 -0.04 9.86 6.98
C MET A 71 -0.56 9.20 5.69
N ALA A 72 0.22 8.29 5.09
CA ALA A 72 -0.12 7.71 3.79
C ALA A 72 -1.13 6.57 3.94
N PHE A 73 -2.11 6.51 3.02
CA PHE A 73 -3.14 5.47 2.94
C PHE A 73 -4.07 5.34 4.16
N VAL A 74 -4.08 6.33 5.06
CA VAL A 74 -4.99 6.40 6.21
C VAL A 74 -6.17 7.32 5.87
N GLN A 75 -7.38 6.93 6.28
CA GLN A 75 -8.54 7.79 6.08
C GLN A 75 -8.36 9.12 6.86
N ASN A 76 -8.84 10.22 6.27
CA ASN A 76 -8.79 11.58 6.84
C ASN A 76 -7.38 12.17 6.99
N HIS A 77 -6.35 11.51 6.45
CA HIS A 77 -5.01 12.08 6.34
C HIS A 77 -4.77 12.54 4.90
N HIS A 78 -4.42 13.81 4.75
CA HIS A 78 -4.03 14.41 3.49
C HIS A 78 -2.51 14.45 3.35
N ILE A 79 -2.01 14.24 2.13
CA ILE A 79 -0.57 14.30 1.81
C ILE A 79 0.08 15.63 2.22
N VAL A 80 -0.71 16.71 2.27
CA VAL A 80 -0.29 18.04 2.70
C VAL A 80 0.20 18.04 4.16
N TYR A 81 -0.42 17.26 5.05
CA TYR A 81 0.01 17.20 6.45
C TYR A 81 1.44 16.66 6.57
N SER A 82 1.80 15.62 5.82
CA SER A 82 3.17 15.10 5.78
C SER A 82 4.18 16.16 5.38
N PHE A 83 3.83 16.99 4.39
CA PHE A 83 4.70 18.08 3.92
C PHE A 83 4.84 19.19 4.96
N VAL A 84 3.75 19.60 5.60
CA VAL A 84 3.77 20.62 6.67
C VAL A 84 4.64 20.16 7.84
N ILE A 85 4.43 18.92 8.32
CA ILE A 85 5.22 18.34 9.41
C ILE A 85 6.70 18.32 9.04
N ALA A 86 7.04 17.85 7.83
CA ALA A 86 8.43 17.83 7.37
C ALA A 86 9.04 19.25 7.30
N ASN A 87 8.28 20.24 6.84
CA ASN A 87 8.76 21.61 6.73
C ASN A 87 8.99 22.26 8.12
N GLU A 88 8.11 22.01 9.08
CA GLU A 88 8.28 22.47 10.46
C GLU A 88 9.51 21.84 11.12
N ILE A 89 9.75 20.53 10.92
CA ILE A 89 10.95 19.85 11.43
C ILE A 89 12.22 20.49 10.84
N ILE A 90 12.24 20.73 9.52
CA ILE A 90 13.38 21.38 8.86
C ILE A 90 13.58 22.81 9.35
N HIS A 91 12.49 23.56 9.54
CA HIS A 91 12.55 24.93 10.04
C HIS A 91 13.12 24.99 11.46
N TRP A 92 12.63 24.14 12.35
CA TRP A 92 13.14 24.01 13.72
C TRP A 92 14.62 23.62 13.74
N TRP A 93 15.04 22.65 12.93
CA TRP A 93 16.44 22.24 12.82
C TRP A 93 17.36 23.38 12.39
N LYS A 94 16.96 24.16 11.38
CA LYS A 94 17.77 25.29 10.89
C LYS A 94 17.96 26.39 11.94
N ARG A 95 17.06 26.50 12.91
CA ARG A 95 17.09 27.54 13.93
C ARG A 95 17.87 27.12 15.17
N ASP A 96 17.65 25.90 15.65
CA ASP A 96 17.99 25.52 17.02
C ASP A 96 19.07 24.41 17.12
N ILE A 97 19.54 23.82 16.01
CA ILE A 97 20.51 22.69 16.02
C ILE A 97 21.67 22.94 15.06
N GLU A 98 22.90 22.97 15.58
CA GLU A 98 24.11 22.85 14.76
C GLU A 98 24.43 21.38 14.47
N GLY A 99 24.54 21.02 13.19
CA GLY A 99 24.89 19.65 12.75
C GLY A 99 23.71 18.68 12.76
N SER A 100 22.79 18.82 11.81
CA SER A 100 21.65 17.89 11.63
C SER A 100 21.81 16.97 10.43
N LEU A 101 21.31 15.73 10.51
CA LEU A 101 21.25 14.76 9.41
C LEU A 101 19.80 14.40 9.07
N LEU A 102 19.43 14.54 7.80
CA LEU A 102 18.16 14.05 7.27
C LEU A 102 18.38 12.73 6.52
N ILE A 103 17.65 11.68 6.89
CA ILE A 103 17.69 10.39 6.20
C ILE A 103 16.36 10.20 5.45
N LYS A 104 16.44 10.04 4.14
CA LYS A 104 15.31 9.65 3.30
C LYS A 104 15.45 8.19 2.92
N LEU A 105 14.48 7.38 3.32
CA LEU A 105 14.41 5.96 3.02
C LEU A 105 13.28 5.69 2.02
N ASP A 106 13.51 4.76 1.11
CA ASP A 106 12.51 4.27 0.17
C ASP A 106 12.69 2.75 -0.03
N PHE A 107 11.60 2.04 -0.28
CA PHE A 107 11.61 0.60 -0.47
C PHE A 107 11.58 0.28 -1.96
N GLU A 108 12.58 -0.46 -2.45
CA GLU A 108 12.53 -1.03 -3.80
C GLU A 108 11.42 -2.09 -3.85
N LYS A 109 10.45 -1.90 -4.74
CA LYS A 109 9.35 -2.87 -4.98
C LYS A 109 8.62 -3.29 -3.69
N ALA A 110 8.23 -2.31 -2.87
CA ALA A 110 7.61 -2.52 -1.56
C ALA A 110 6.48 -3.58 -1.52
N TYR A 111 5.68 -3.69 -2.60
CA TYR A 111 4.58 -4.67 -2.68
C TYR A 111 5.02 -6.07 -3.17
N ASP A 112 6.12 -6.16 -3.93
CA ASP A 112 6.61 -7.43 -4.48
C ASP A 112 7.63 -8.11 -3.55
N SER A 113 8.15 -7.39 -2.55
CA SER A 113 9.21 -7.85 -1.64
C SER A 113 8.73 -8.17 -0.22
N VAL A 114 7.42 -8.27 0.00
CA VAL A 114 6.86 -8.64 1.30
C VAL A 114 7.05 -10.15 1.53
N ASP A 115 7.65 -10.50 2.67
CA ASP A 115 7.74 -11.90 3.11
C ASP A 115 6.38 -12.37 3.63
N HIS A 116 5.79 -13.36 2.97
CA HIS A 116 4.51 -13.93 3.37
C HIS A 116 4.57 -14.68 4.70
N SER A 117 5.73 -15.25 5.05
CA SER A 117 5.90 -15.96 6.32
C SER A 117 5.83 -15.02 7.54
N PHE A 118 6.06 -13.73 7.33
CA PHE A 118 5.85 -12.70 8.36
C PHE A 118 4.37 -12.34 8.54
N LEU A 119 3.52 -12.57 7.53
CA LEU A 119 2.10 -12.24 7.55
C LEU A 119 1.21 -13.40 8.03
N ASP A 120 1.70 -14.64 7.94
CA ASP A 120 1.04 -15.87 8.40
C ASP A 120 1.15 -16.04 9.93
#